data_AF-A0AAE4I4T5-F1
#
_entry.id   AF-A0AAE4I4T5-F1
#
_cell.length_a   1.000
_cell.length_b   1.000
_cell.length_c   1.000
_cell.angle_alpha   90.00
_cell.angle_beta   90.00
_cell.angle_gamma   90.00
#
_symmetry.space_group_name_H-M   'P 1'
#
loop_
_entity.id
_entity.type
_entity.pdbx_description
1 polymer ?
#
loop_
_entity_poly.entity_id
_entity_poly.type
_entity_poly.pdbx_seq_one_letter_code
_entity_poly.pdbx_strand_id
1 'polypeptide(L)'
;MNNNQKLIDAVNCKFPQNNLIELYYNIGRALPFTAQRFPDGRVSDWYRNQYVQVVKVEPHGRFGKYGKVYGYYFRNGERADSSDSPENSWCKKDDTEPKEIPCCGCGSWFLLDIQGEPIEGNEVKVLGLDDIFTFGKYKDRTIKEVIDTDWNYVKWAIIDSQRLIADIDAIVEYHKEKIRILQPDDIISFGKYKGKTLHSVFLTDFQYLKWMENQNPDFKVNWDKLSDFSQE
;
A
#
# COMPACT_ATOMS: atom_id res chain seq x y z
N MET A 1 12.69 -12.23 7.65
CA MET A 1 12.53 -11.28 6.53
C MET A 1 13.70 -10.33 6.55
N ASN A 2 14.31 -10.07 5.40
CA ASN A 2 15.34 -9.03 5.27
C ASN A 2 14.69 -7.65 5.59
N ASN A 3 15.40 -6.75 6.27
CA ASN A 3 14.87 -5.42 6.62
C ASN A 3 14.37 -4.65 5.38
N ASN A 4 15.03 -4.85 4.23
CA ASN A 4 14.63 -4.26 2.97
C ASN A 4 13.25 -4.75 2.50
N GLN A 5 12.90 -6.03 2.71
CA GLN A 5 11.61 -6.55 2.29
C GLN A 5 10.46 -5.88 3.04
N LYS A 6 10.58 -5.74 4.38
CA LYS A 6 9.57 -5.05 5.17
C LYS A 6 9.37 -3.59 4.75
N LEU A 7 10.47 -2.90 4.42
CA LEU A 7 10.40 -1.53 3.91
C LEU A 7 9.73 -1.49 2.53
N ILE A 8 10.09 -2.41 1.62
CA ILE A 8 9.47 -2.52 0.30
C ILE A 8 7.96 -2.74 0.42
N ASP A 9 7.52 -3.66 1.29
CA ASP A 9 6.11 -3.95 1.51
C ASP A 9 5.37 -2.73 2.10
N ALA A 10 5.99 -2.04 3.07
CA ALA A 10 5.45 -0.82 3.68
C ALA A 10 5.36 0.35 2.69
N VAL A 11 6.26 0.45 1.71
CA VAL A 11 6.20 1.46 0.65
C VAL A 11 5.13 1.10 -0.38
N ASN A 12 5.08 -0.17 -0.79
CA ASN A 12 4.17 -0.66 -1.82
C ASN A 12 2.70 -0.76 -1.38
N CYS A 13 2.40 -0.69 -0.07
CA CYS A 13 1.02 -0.59 0.41
C CYS A 13 0.28 0.67 -0.12
N LYS A 14 1.03 1.67 -0.60
CA LYS A 14 0.55 2.90 -1.23
C LYS A 14 0.46 2.79 -2.76
N PHE A 15 0.49 1.59 -3.31
CA PHE A 15 0.19 1.37 -4.72
C PHE A 15 -1.33 1.51 -4.95
N PRO A 16 -1.80 2.18 -6.02
CA PRO A 16 -1.04 2.69 -7.17
C PRO A 16 -0.66 4.18 -7.08
N GLN A 17 -0.64 4.80 -5.90
CA GLN A 17 -0.37 6.24 -5.77
C GLN A 17 1.11 6.59 -5.95
N ASN A 18 2.01 5.65 -5.60
CA ASN A 18 3.46 5.86 -5.65
C ASN A 18 3.98 6.29 -7.03
N ASN A 19 4.85 7.31 -7.02
CA ASN A 19 5.71 7.69 -8.14
C ASN A 19 7.21 7.48 -7.81
N LEU A 20 8.11 7.54 -8.79
CA LEU A 20 9.53 7.24 -8.58
C LEU A 20 10.24 8.19 -7.60
N ILE A 21 9.80 9.44 -7.53
CA ILE A 21 10.36 10.43 -6.61
C ILE A 21 9.91 10.11 -5.18
N GLU A 22 8.65 9.75 -4.99
CA GLU A 22 8.13 9.29 -3.70
C GLU A 22 8.81 8.01 -3.24
N LEU A 23 9.01 7.04 -4.13
CA LEU A 23 9.80 5.84 -3.82
C LEU A 23 11.19 6.22 -3.30
N TYR A 24 11.90 7.09 -4.02
CA TYR A 24 13.22 7.59 -3.63
C TYR A 24 13.22 8.22 -2.23
N TYR A 25 12.26 9.08 -1.89
CA TYR A 25 12.19 9.64 -0.52
C TYR A 25 11.81 8.60 0.54
N ASN A 26 10.89 7.68 0.22
CA ASN A 26 10.39 6.68 1.16
C ASN A 26 11.39 5.56 1.45
N ILE A 27 12.47 5.43 0.67
CA ILE A 27 13.58 4.51 0.92
C ILE A 27 14.83 5.22 1.46
N GLY A 28 14.68 6.45 1.94
CA GLY A 28 15.80 7.19 2.51
C GLY A 28 16.80 7.70 1.48
N ARG A 29 16.31 7.96 0.27
CA ARG A 29 17.11 8.43 -0.87
C ARG A 29 18.18 7.43 -1.33
N ALA A 30 17.95 6.14 -1.08
CA ALA A 30 18.83 5.09 -1.54
C ALA A 30 18.86 5.00 -3.07
N LEU A 31 20.05 4.85 -3.64
CA LEU A 31 20.29 4.58 -5.05
C LEU A 31 21.45 3.58 -5.20
N PRO A 32 21.37 2.61 -6.12
CA PRO A 32 20.26 2.39 -7.03
C PRO A 32 19.08 1.66 -6.37
N PHE A 33 17.92 1.71 -7.02
CA PHE A 33 16.76 0.86 -6.70
C PHE A 33 16.06 0.44 -8.00
N THR A 34 15.32 -0.66 -7.97
CA THR A 34 14.53 -1.10 -9.12
C THR A 34 13.05 -0.90 -8.89
N ALA A 35 12.33 -0.48 -9.92
CA ALA A 35 10.90 -0.24 -9.86
C ALA A 35 10.22 -0.63 -11.17
N GLN A 36 8.97 -1.05 -11.05
CA GLN A 36 8.10 -1.45 -12.16
C GLN A 36 6.90 -0.53 -12.24
N ARG A 37 6.37 -0.31 -13.44
CA ARG A 37 5.17 0.51 -13.64
C ARG A 37 4.02 -0.33 -14.17
N PHE A 38 2.84 -0.14 -13.58
CA PHE A 38 1.59 -0.76 -13.99
C PHE A 38 0.53 0.29 -14.33
N PRO A 39 0.61 0.93 -15.52
CA PRO A 39 -0.32 1.98 -15.91
C PRO A 39 -1.77 1.52 -15.77
N ASP A 40 -2.61 2.36 -15.17
CA ASP A 40 -4.04 2.13 -14.97
C ASP A 40 -4.38 0.84 -14.19
N GLY A 41 -3.44 0.34 -13.36
CA GLY A 41 -3.62 -0.89 -12.59
C GLY A 41 -3.56 -2.18 -13.44
N ARG A 42 -3.14 -2.09 -14.71
CA ARG A 42 -2.99 -3.26 -15.58
C ARG A 42 -1.76 -4.05 -15.16
N VAL A 43 -1.99 -5.27 -14.68
CA VAL A 43 -0.94 -6.20 -14.28
C VAL A 43 -0.96 -7.39 -15.24
N SER A 44 -0.18 -7.32 -16.32
CA SER A 44 0.01 -8.42 -17.27
C SER A 44 1.46 -8.92 -17.24
N ASP A 45 1.71 -10.13 -17.74
CA ASP A 45 3.07 -10.70 -17.84
C ASP A 45 4.02 -9.79 -18.62
N TRP A 46 3.47 -9.08 -19.62
CA TRP A 46 4.21 -8.04 -20.34
C TRP A 46 4.75 -6.98 -19.38
N TYR A 47 3.91 -6.39 -18.53
CA TYR A 47 4.35 -5.41 -17.53
C TYR A 47 5.28 -6.02 -16.48
N ARG A 48 4.99 -7.22 -15.99
CA ARG A 48 5.75 -7.91 -14.94
C ARG A 48 7.20 -8.20 -15.32
N ASN A 49 7.48 -8.35 -16.60
CA ASN A 49 8.81 -8.63 -17.09
C ASN A 49 9.62 -7.37 -17.41
N GLN A 50 9.08 -6.16 -17.19
CA GLN A 50 9.75 -4.90 -17.50
C GLN A 50 9.94 -4.05 -16.26
N TYR A 51 11.14 -3.50 -16.07
CA TYR A 51 11.40 -2.62 -14.95
C TYR A 51 12.49 -1.61 -15.30
N VAL A 52 12.67 -0.63 -14.43
CA VAL A 52 13.76 0.33 -14.50
C VAL A 52 14.67 0.16 -13.29
N GLN A 53 15.96 0.32 -13.50
CA GLN A 53 16.92 0.57 -12.41
C GLN A 53 17.15 2.08 -12.34
N VAL A 54 16.68 2.70 -11.26
CA VAL A 54 16.88 4.12 -10.99
C VAL A 54 18.26 4.30 -10.38
N VAL A 55 19.08 5.15 -10.99
CA VAL A 55 20.47 5.40 -10.55
C VAL A 55 20.74 6.85 -10.20
N LYS A 56 19.85 7.77 -10.59
CA LYS A 56 19.97 9.19 -10.30
C LYS A 56 18.60 9.85 -10.24
N VAL A 57 18.41 10.71 -9.24
CA VAL A 57 17.20 11.50 -9.05
C VAL A 57 17.61 12.96 -8.89
N GLU A 58 16.95 13.85 -9.63
CA GLU A 58 17.12 15.30 -9.55
C GLU A 58 15.79 15.93 -9.12
N PRO A 59 15.54 16.05 -7.80
CA PRO A 59 14.34 16.68 -7.29
C PRO A 59 14.33 18.18 -7.58
N HIS A 60 13.15 18.72 -7.87
CA HIS A 60 12.88 20.11 -8.17
C HIS A 60 11.56 20.57 -7.51
N GLY A 61 11.37 21.88 -7.44
CA GLY A 61 10.14 22.49 -6.90
C GLY A 61 10.02 22.43 -5.38
N ARG A 62 8.87 22.89 -4.87
CA ARG A 62 8.63 23.00 -3.43
C ARG A 62 8.62 21.59 -2.81
N PHE A 63 9.50 21.37 -1.83
CA PHE A 63 9.68 20.09 -1.13
C PHE A 63 10.18 18.92 -2.01
N GLY A 64 10.72 19.18 -3.20
CA GLY A 64 11.28 18.14 -4.07
C GLY A 64 10.28 17.13 -4.63
N LYS A 65 8.97 17.49 -4.66
CA LYS A 65 7.90 16.60 -5.13
C LYS A 65 7.90 16.32 -6.63
N TYR A 66 8.62 17.12 -7.39
CA TYR A 66 8.78 16.98 -8.83
C TYR A 66 10.26 16.80 -9.14
N GLY A 67 10.59 16.45 -10.38
CA GLY A 67 11.98 16.29 -10.76
C GLY A 67 12.14 15.37 -11.95
N LYS A 68 13.40 15.10 -12.23
CA LYS A 68 13.82 14.15 -13.27
C LYS A 68 14.42 12.94 -12.59
N VAL A 69 14.10 11.78 -13.14
CA VAL A 69 14.63 10.50 -12.66
C VAL A 69 15.35 9.85 -13.83
N TYR A 70 16.53 9.31 -13.58
CA TYR A 70 17.38 8.73 -14.60
C TYR A 70 17.74 7.30 -14.24
N GLY A 71 17.79 6.45 -15.26
CA GLY A 71 18.03 5.03 -15.06
C GLY A 71 18.23 4.26 -16.35
N TYR A 72 18.20 2.94 -16.18
CA TYR A 72 18.29 1.97 -17.25
C TYR A 72 17.03 1.12 -17.31
N TYR A 73 16.65 0.73 -18.51
CA TYR A 73 15.52 -0.17 -18.73
C TYR A 73 15.97 -1.62 -18.82
N PHE A 74 15.16 -2.50 -18.22
CA PHE A 74 15.35 -3.94 -18.24
C PHE A 74 14.08 -4.64 -18.69
N ARG A 75 14.28 -5.73 -19.43
CA ARG A 75 13.21 -6.68 -19.80
C ARG A 75 13.72 -8.10 -19.59
N ASN A 76 12.91 -8.94 -18.96
CA ASN A 76 13.26 -10.33 -18.62
C ASN A 76 14.59 -10.46 -17.84
N GLY A 77 14.90 -9.48 -17.00
CA GLY A 77 16.13 -9.48 -16.19
C GLY A 77 17.38 -8.96 -16.89
N GLU A 78 17.31 -8.58 -18.17
CA GLU A 78 18.46 -8.12 -18.96
C GLU A 78 18.26 -6.69 -19.47
N ARG A 79 19.37 -5.99 -19.76
CA ARG A 79 19.36 -4.69 -20.44
C ARG A 79 18.68 -4.84 -21.79
N ALA A 80 17.69 -4.00 -22.06
CA ALA A 80 16.91 -4.06 -23.29
C ALA A 80 16.61 -2.65 -23.82
N ASP A 81 16.14 -2.60 -25.06
CA ASP A 81 15.54 -1.40 -25.62
C ASP A 81 14.14 -1.23 -25.01
N SER A 82 13.80 -0.01 -24.59
CA SER A 82 12.52 0.29 -23.93
C SER A 82 11.28 0.12 -24.83
N SER A 83 11.50 -0.02 -26.14
CA SER A 83 10.48 -0.25 -27.16
C SER A 83 10.96 -1.34 -28.12
N ASP A 84 10.01 -2.08 -28.70
CA ASP A 84 10.32 -3.07 -29.75
C ASP A 84 10.82 -2.40 -31.04
N SER A 85 10.56 -1.10 -31.18
CA SER A 85 11.14 -0.19 -32.17
C SER A 85 12.32 0.57 -31.56
N PRO A 86 13.59 0.23 -31.88
CA PRO A 86 14.76 0.88 -31.29
C PRO A 86 14.80 2.40 -31.50
N GLU A 87 14.23 2.90 -32.59
CA GLU A 87 14.09 4.33 -32.90
C GLU A 87 13.15 5.07 -31.94
N ASN A 88 12.20 4.36 -31.33
CA ASN A 88 11.23 4.91 -30.38
C ASN A 88 11.64 4.65 -28.91
N SER A 89 12.82 4.07 -28.68
CA SER A 89 13.28 3.76 -27.34
C SER A 89 13.85 4.99 -26.64
N TRP A 90 13.34 5.28 -25.44
CA TRP A 90 13.89 6.32 -24.56
C TRP A 90 15.18 5.86 -23.86
N CYS A 91 15.35 4.55 -23.67
CA CYS A 91 16.57 3.91 -23.22
C CYS A 91 16.87 2.71 -24.12
N LYS A 92 18.11 2.65 -24.61
CA LYS A 92 18.62 1.52 -25.39
C LYS A 92 19.47 0.60 -24.53
N LYS A 93 19.62 -0.65 -24.98
CA LYS A 93 20.42 -1.66 -24.29
C LYS A 93 21.90 -1.29 -24.21
N ASP A 94 22.40 -0.55 -25.21
CA ASP A 94 23.80 -0.14 -25.38
C ASP A 94 24.10 1.26 -24.83
N ASP A 95 23.10 1.96 -24.28
CA ASP A 95 23.33 3.23 -23.59
C ASP A 95 24.22 3.02 -22.36
N THR A 96 25.35 3.74 -22.34
CA THR A 96 26.31 3.75 -21.22
C THR A 96 26.00 4.80 -20.17
N GLU A 97 25.20 5.82 -20.53
CA GLU A 97 24.75 6.89 -19.65
C GLU A 97 23.26 6.72 -19.33
N PRO A 98 22.84 6.99 -18.08
CA PRO A 98 21.45 6.80 -17.68
C PRO A 98 20.52 7.79 -18.38
N LYS A 99 19.32 7.32 -18.76
CA LYS A 99 18.34 8.11 -19.51
C LYS A 99 17.20 8.56 -18.63
N GLU A 100 16.61 9.71 -18.99
CA GLU A 100 15.44 10.24 -18.28
C GLU A 100 14.27 9.25 -18.43
N ILE A 101 13.75 8.79 -17.29
CA ILE A 101 12.68 7.81 -17.22
C ILE A 101 11.34 8.53 -17.45
N PRO A 102 10.59 8.17 -18.50
CA PRO A 102 9.30 8.79 -18.78
C PRO A 102 8.30 8.48 -17.67
N CYS A 103 7.36 9.41 -17.44
CA CYS A 103 6.28 9.25 -16.45
C CYS A 103 6.78 8.99 -15.01
N CYS A 104 7.99 9.44 -14.66
CA CYS A 104 8.57 9.24 -13.33
C CYS A 104 7.76 9.90 -12.19
N GLY A 105 7.05 10.99 -12.49
CA GLY A 105 6.13 11.68 -11.55
C GLY A 105 4.69 11.18 -11.59
N CYS A 106 4.35 10.22 -12.47
CA CYS A 106 3.02 9.61 -12.50
C CYS A 106 2.92 8.53 -11.43
N GLY A 107 1.69 8.20 -11.01
CA GLY A 107 1.45 7.04 -10.15
C GLY A 107 1.72 5.70 -10.84
N SER A 108 1.38 4.64 -10.11
CA SER A 108 1.44 3.23 -10.50
C SER A 108 2.84 2.66 -10.62
N TRP A 109 3.80 3.24 -9.89
CA TRP A 109 5.12 2.63 -9.69
C TRP A 109 5.11 1.71 -8.47
N PHE A 110 5.79 0.59 -8.60
CA PHE A 110 5.92 -0.46 -7.60
C PHE A 110 7.42 -0.71 -7.38
N LEU A 111 7.88 -0.62 -6.15
CA LEU A 111 9.27 -0.84 -5.76
C LEU A 111 9.56 -2.34 -5.78
N LEU A 112 10.62 -2.76 -6.47
CA LEU A 112 11.01 -4.17 -6.55
C LEU A 112 12.16 -4.49 -5.59
N ASP A 113 13.20 -3.65 -5.59
CA ASP A 113 14.40 -3.88 -4.79
C ASP A 113 15.12 -2.57 -4.47
N ILE A 114 15.78 -2.53 -3.32
CA ILE A 114 16.64 -1.43 -2.86
C ILE A 114 18.07 -1.97 -2.86
N GLN A 115 18.87 -1.49 -3.82
CA GLN A 115 20.21 -2.03 -4.09
C GLN A 115 21.32 -1.20 -3.46
N GLY A 116 21.06 0.08 -3.23
CA GLY A 116 21.95 0.99 -2.52
C GLY A 116 21.57 1.18 -1.06
N GLU A 117 22.39 1.98 -0.38
CA GLU A 117 22.17 2.38 1.00
C GLU A 117 21.47 3.74 1.08
N PRO A 118 20.67 4.00 2.12
CA PRO A 118 20.09 5.32 2.35
C PRO A 118 21.19 6.37 2.58
N ILE A 119 20.88 7.62 2.24
CA ILE A 119 21.78 8.74 2.56
C ILE A 119 21.76 8.95 4.08
N GLU A 120 22.94 9.10 4.69
CA GLU A 120 23.12 9.36 6.12
C GLU A 120 22.10 10.42 6.63
N GLY A 121 21.39 10.07 7.70
CA GLY A 121 20.35 10.89 8.31
C GLY A 121 18.98 10.85 7.61
N ASN A 122 18.81 10.01 6.58
CA ASN A 122 17.52 9.72 5.95
C ASN A 122 17.10 8.26 6.12
N GLU A 123 17.64 7.55 7.11
CA GLU A 123 17.28 6.17 7.39
C GLU A 123 15.77 6.09 7.68
N VAL A 124 15.08 5.17 7.00
CA VAL A 124 13.64 5.02 7.13
C VAL A 124 13.33 3.90 8.11
N LYS A 125 12.69 4.27 9.22
CA LYS A 125 12.16 3.31 10.17
C LYS A 125 10.78 2.83 9.71
N VAL A 126 10.63 1.52 9.56
CA VAL A 126 9.31 0.87 9.45
C VAL A 126 8.71 0.82 10.86
N LEU A 127 7.64 1.59 11.07
CA LEU A 127 7.01 1.75 12.38
C LEU A 127 6.18 0.52 12.76
N GLY A 128 6.32 0.06 14.01
CA GLY A 128 5.55 -1.02 14.60
C GLY A 128 4.40 -0.54 15.49
N LEU A 129 3.69 -1.48 16.12
CA LEU A 129 2.52 -1.19 16.96
C LEU A 129 2.82 -0.24 18.13
N ASP A 130 3.99 -0.35 18.74
CA ASP A 130 4.39 0.46 19.90
C ASP A 130 5.02 1.80 19.51
N ASP A 131 5.22 2.06 18.21
CA ASP A 131 5.71 3.35 17.73
C ASP A 131 4.63 4.43 17.83
N ILE A 132 5.08 5.67 17.97
CA ILE A 132 4.22 6.83 18.25
C ILE A 132 3.94 7.62 16.97
N PHE A 133 2.68 8.04 16.80
CA PHE A 133 2.34 9.03 15.79
C PHE A 133 3.00 10.37 16.10
N THR A 134 3.80 10.86 15.16
CA THR A 134 4.50 12.15 15.28
C THR A 134 3.70 13.33 14.71
N PHE A 135 2.50 13.08 14.19
CA PHE A 135 1.65 14.07 13.54
C PHE A 135 0.15 13.80 13.70
N GLY A 136 -0.67 14.81 13.39
CA GLY A 136 -2.11 14.66 13.23
C GLY A 136 -2.91 14.53 14.53
N LYS A 137 -4.15 14.02 14.43
CA LYS A 137 -5.15 13.99 15.52
C LYS A 137 -4.67 13.19 16.73
N TYR A 138 -3.94 12.10 16.49
CA TYR A 138 -3.46 11.18 17.53
C TYR A 138 -1.96 11.31 17.76
N LYS A 139 -1.40 12.51 17.58
CA LYS A 139 0.00 12.78 17.91
C LYS A 139 0.29 12.35 19.35
N ASP A 140 1.47 11.78 19.57
CA ASP A 140 1.96 11.31 20.87
C ASP A 140 1.22 10.07 21.42
N ARG A 141 0.40 9.40 20.59
CA ARG A 141 -0.22 8.10 20.87
C ARG A 141 0.47 7.00 20.08
N THR A 142 0.50 5.79 20.63
CA THR A 142 1.03 4.61 19.93
C THR A 142 0.10 4.19 18.79
N ILE A 143 0.65 3.59 17.73
CA ILE A 143 -0.16 3.05 16.63
C ILE A 143 -1.20 2.06 17.16
N LYS A 144 -0.82 1.23 18.12
CA LYS A 144 -1.70 0.28 18.82
C LYS A 144 -2.93 0.95 19.46
N GLU A 145 -2.72 1.99 20.26
CA GLU A 145 -3.82 2.74 20.91
C GLU A 145 -4.78 3.36 19.88
N VAL A 146 -4.25 3.79 18.74
CA VAL A 146 -5.07 4.37 17.67
C VAL A 146 -5.83 3.30 16.91
N ILE A 147 -5.29 2.09 16.71
CA ILE A 147 -6.06 0.97 16.14
C ILE A 147 -7.26 0.64 17.02
N ASP A 148 -7.05 0.55 18.34
CA ASP A 148 -8.11 0.24 19.30
C ASP A 148 -9.22 1.30 19.36
N THR A 149 -8.95 2.53 18.90
CA THR A 149 -9.87 3.67 19.00
C THR A 149 -10.47 4.10 17.64
N ASP A 150 -9.66 4.12 16.58
CA ASP A 150 -9.98 4.73 15.29
C ASP A 150 -9.16 4.10 14.16
N TRP A 151 -9.55 2.89 13.79
CA TRP A 151 -8.95 2.13 12.70
C TRP A 151 -8.96 2.88 11.36
N ASN A 152 -9.99 3.68 11.08
CA ASN A 152 -10.07 4.45 9.83
C ASN A 152 -8.98 5.52 9.76
N TYR A 153 -8.61 6.12 10.89
CA TYR A 153 -7.48 7.03 10.95
C TYR A 153 -6.16 6.32 10.63
N VAL A 154 -5.96 5.11 11.14
CA VAL A 154 -4.75 4.31 10.86
C VAL A 154 -4.66 3.97 9.38
N LYS A 155 -5.76 3.50 8.76
CA LYS A 155 -5.85 3.27 7.31
C LYS A 155 -5.46 4.52 6.52
N TRP A 156 -6.07 5.66 6.82
CA TRP A 156 -5.75 6.93 6.17
C TRP A 156 -4.29 7.33 6.38
N ALA A 157 -3.76 7.18 7.60
CA ALA A 157 -2.41 7.57 7.92
C ALA A 157 -1.36 6.72 7.18
N ILE A 158 -1.65 5.45 6.94
CA ILE A 158 -0.77 4.53 6.21
C ILE A 158 -0.89 4.72 4.69
N ILE A 159 -2.11 4.73 4.17
CA ILE A 159 -2.37 4.63 2.73
C ILE A 159 -2.34 6.01 2.08
N ASP A 160 -3.08 6.96 2.64
CA ASP A 160 -3.30 8.27 2.03
C ASP A 160 -2.27 9.30 2.50
N SER A 161 -1.74 9.14 3.72
CA SER A 161 -0.69 10.03 4.20
C SER A 161 0.67 9.62 3.63
N GLN A 162 1.35 10.58 3.02
CA GLN A 162 2.73 10.42 2.56
C GLN A 162 3.75 10.33 3.73
N ARG A 163 3.30 10.24 4.99
CA ARG A 163 4.15 10.46 6.17
C ARG A 163 4.44 9.20 6.99
N LEU A 164 3.66 8.14 6.83
CA LEU A 164 3.82 6.93 7.61
C LEU A 164 4.40 5.81 6.74
N ILE A 165 5.40 5.11 7.26
CA ILE A 165 5.95 3.85 6.74
C ILE A 165 5.86 2.89 7.91
N ALA A 166 5.04 1.85 7.80
CA ALA A 166 4.67 1.02 8.93
C ALA A 166 4.62 -0.46 8.55
N ASP A 167 4.78 -1.34 9.54
CA ASP A 167 4.67 -2.78 9.40
C ASP A 167 3.18 -3.14 9.20
N ILE A 168 2.78 -3.23 7.93
CA ILE A 168 1.38 -3.41 7.54
C ILE A 168 0.83 -4.73 8.04
N ASP A 169 1.63 -5.79 7.97
CA ASP A 169 1.23 -7.13 8.39
C ASP A 169 0.91 -7.13 9.88
N ALA A 170 1.84 -6.63 10.71
CA ALA A 170 1.63 -6.53 12.16
C ALA A 170 0.40 -5.68 12.52
N ILE A 171 0.18 -4.57 11.81
CA ILE A 171 -0.96 -3.68 12.04
C ILE A 171 -2.28 -4.33 11.66
N VAL A 172 -2.35 -4.99 10.50
CA VAL A 172 -3.55 -5.66 10.02
C VAL A 172 -3.86 -6.90 10.86
N GLU A 173 -2.86 -7.67 11.27
CA GLU A 173 -3.02 -8.80 12.19
C GLU A 173 -3.59 -8.35 13.53
N TYR A 174 -3.00 -7.32 14.15
CA TYR A 174 -3.51 -6.79 15.41
C TYR A 174 -4.94 -6.28 15.28
N HIS A 175 -5.27 -5.55 14.21
CA HIS A 175 -6.65 -5.10 13.97
C HIS A 175 -7.62 -6.27 13.82
N LYS A 176 -7.26 -7.33 13.09
CA LYS A 176 -8.09 -8.52 12.93
C LYS A 176 -8.44 -9.18 14.26
N GLU A 177 -7.53 -9.21 15.22
CA GLU A 177 -7.78 -9.74 16.57
C GLU A 177 -8.81 -8.91 17.35
N LYS A 178 -8.99 -7.64 16.99
CA LYS A 178 -9.97 -6.73 17.62
C LYS A 178 -11.32 -6.74 16.92
N ILE A 179 -11.44 -7.34 15.74
CA ILE A 179 -12.71 -7.44 15.03
C ILE A 179 -13.67 -8.27 15.86
N ARG A 180 -14.70 -7.60 16.37
CA ARG A 180 -15.76 -8.24 17.14
C ARG A 180 -16.64 -9.09 16.22
N ILE A 181 -16.81 -10.35 16.57
CA ILE A 181 -17.80 -11.22 15.95
C ILE A 181 -19.18 -10.90 16.52
N LEU A 182 -20.07 -10.37 15.68
CA LEU A 182 -21.42 -9.95 16.03
C LEU A 182 -22.30 -11.16 16.36
N GLN A 183 -23.04 -11.02 17.46
CA GLN A 183 -23.96 -12.01 17.99
C GLN A 183 -25.40 -11.71 17.52
N PRO A 184 -26.34 -12.68 17.62
CA PRO A 184 -27.73 -12.51 17.19
C PRO A 184 -28.44 -11.27 17.74
N ASP A 185 -28.18 -10.90 19.00
CA ASP A 185 -28.80 -9.75 19.68
C ASP A 185 -28.14 -8.40 19.35
N ASP A 186 -27.01 -8.40 18.66
CA ASP A 186 -26.31 -7.17 18.32
C ASP A 186 -27.12 -6.31 17.35
N ILE A 187 -27.12 -5.00 17.60
CA ILE A 187 -27.87 -4.02 16.80
C ILE A 187 -27.02 -3.55 15.63
N ILE A 188 -27.55 -3.63 14.42
CA ILE A 188 -26.95 -3.04 13.23
C ILE A 188 -26.95 -1.51 13.37
N SER A 189 -25.78 -0.89 13.34
CA SER A 189 -25.64 0.56 13.56
C SER A 189 -25.67 1.41 12.28
N PHE A 190 -25.78 0.78 11.10
CA PHE A 190 -25.69 1.45 9.79
C PHE A 190 -26.50 0.73 8.69
N GLY A 191 -26.64 1.37 7.52
CA GLY A 191 -27.29 0.76 6.35
C GLY A 191 -28.81 0.60 6.46
N LYS A 192 -29.37 -0.24 5.57
CA LYS A 192 -30.82 -0.46 5.37
C LYS A 192 -31.55 -0.88 6.66
N TYR A 193 -30.90 -1.69 7.48
CA TYR A 193 -31.47 -2.28 8.68
C TYR A 193 -30.94 -1.66 9.98
N LYS A 194 -30.51 -0.40 9.93
CA LYS A 194 -30.06 0.33 11.13
C LYS A 194 -31.11 0.29 12.24
N GLY A 195 -30.69 -0.07 13.45
CA GLY A 195 -31.54 -0.19 14.63
C GLY A 195 -32.24 -1.54 14.79
N LYS A 196 -32.01 -2.50 13.89
CA LYS A 196 -32.52 -3.89 13.99
C LYS A 196 -31.44 -4.82 14.53
N THR A 197 -31.85 -5.90 15.20
CA THR A 197 -30.93 -6.94 15.66
C THR A 197 -30.45 -7.80 14.49
N LEU A 198 -29.24 -8.35 14.56
CA LEU A 198 -28.72 -9.27 13.53
C LEU A 198 -29.68 -10.44 13.30
N HIS A 199 -30.25 -11.00 14.36
CA HIS A 199 -31.24 -12.06 14.27
C HIS A 199 -32.46 -11.65 13.43
N SER A 200 -33.06 -10.50 13.72
CA SER A 200 -34.25 -10.05 12.97
C SER A 200 -33.96 -9.85 11.47
N VAL A 201 -32.75 -9.42 11.14
CA VAL A 201 -32.31 -9.24 9.74
C VAL A 201 -31.98 -10.57 9.11
N PHE A 202 -31.40 -11.52 9.84
CA PHE A 202 -31.15 -12.87 9.36
C PHE A 202 -32.45 -13.57 8.91
N LEU A 203 -33.51 -13.50 9.72
CA LEU A 203 -34.81 -14.10 9.39
C LEU A 203 -35.49 -13.43 8.18
N THR A 204 -35.25 -12.14 7.95
CA THR A 204 -35.95 -11.37 6.92
C THR A 204 -35.16 -11.21 5.61
N ASP A 205 -33.84 -11.12 5.68
CA ASP A 205 -32.93 -10.83 4.57
C ASP A 205 -31.49 -11.27 4.92
N PHE A 206 -31.27 -12.59 5.07
CA PHE A 206 -29.93 -13.12 5.34
C PHE A 206 -28.93 -12.79 4.20
N GLN A 207 -29.42 -12.59 2.97
CA GLN A 207 -28.58 -12.22 1.82
C GLN A 207 -27.94 -10.85 2.03
N TYR A 208 -28.66 -9.89 2.63
CA TYR A 208 -28.09 -8.61 3.01
C TYR A 208 -26.90 -8.77 3.96
N LEU A 209 -27.00 -9.65 4.97
CA LEU A 209 -25.89 -9.88 5.91
C LEU A 209 -24.66 -10.50 5.22
N LYS A 210 -24.87 -11.44 4.27
CA LYS A 210 -23.77 -11.99 3.45
C LYS A 210 -23.14 -10.92 2.55
N TRP A 211 -23.95 -10.07 1.94
CA TRP A 211 -23.46 -8.94 1.15
C TRP A 211 -22.66 -7.98 2.04
N MET A 212 -23.13 -7.65 3.24
CA MET A 212 -22.44 -6.80 4.20
C MET A 212 -21.06 -7.35 4.60
N GLU A 213 -20.97 -8.64 4.93
CA GLU A 213 -19.71 -9.29 5.28
C GLU A 213 -18.72 -9.34 4.10
N ASN A 214 -19.24 -9.45 2.87
CA ASN A 214 -18.42 -9.35 1.65
C ASN A 214 -17.95 -7.93 1.35
N GLN A 215 -18.75 -6.90 1.68
CA GLN A 215 -18.38 -5.49 1.44
C GLN A 215 -17.51 -4.90 2.56
N ASN A 216 -17.64 -5.39 3.79
CA ASN A 216 -16.94 -4.87 4.95
C ASN A 216 -16.19 -5.99 5.68
N PRO A 217 -14.85 -6.06 5.54
CA PRO A 217 -14.01 -7.02 6.24
C PRO A 217 -14.14 -6.97 7.77
N ASP A 218 -14.52 -5.81 8.33
CA ASP A 218 -14.69 -5.60 9.78
C ASP A 218 -16.09 -6.03 10.26
N PHE A 219 -17.01 -6.36 9.35
CA PHE A 219 -18.34 -6.88 9.68
C PHE A 219 -18.29 -8.41 9.69
N LYS A 220 -18.11 -9.00 10.87
CA LYS A 220 -18.08 -10.45 11.08
C LYS A 220 -19.27 -10.93 11.86
N VAL A 221 -19.94 -11.96 11.35
CA VAL A 221 -21.17 -12.49 11.93
C VAL A 221 -20.94 -13.89 12.47
N ASN A 222 -21.45 -14.20 13.65
CA ASN A 222 -21.53 -15.58 14.13
C ASN A 222 -22.70 -16.29 13.45
N TRP A 223 -22.45 -16.87 12.28
CA TRP A 223 -23.47 -17.57 11.49
C TRP A 223 -24.00 -18.81 12.18
N ASP A 224 -23.15 -19.58 12.87
CA ASP A 224 -23.54 -20.81 13.57
C ASP A 224 -24.64 -20.51 14.59
N LYS A 225 -24.44 -19.48 15.42
CA LYS A 225 -25.44 -19.06 16.39
C LYS A 225 -26.70 -18.48 15.76
N LEU A 226 -26.63 -17.86 14.59
CA LEU A 226 -27.82 -17.37 13.89
C LEU A 226 -28.66 -18.51 13.33
N SER A 227 -28.03 -19.58 12.84
CA SER A 227 -28.73 -20.77 12.35
C SER A 227 -29.44 -21.55 13.46
N ASP A 228 -28.92 -21.54 14.68
CA ASP A 228 -29.58 -22.19 15.83
C ASP A 228 -30.99 -21.63 16.06
N PHE A 229 -31.21 -20.33 15.81
CA PHE A 229 -32.53 -19.69 15.91
C PHE A 229 -33.48 -19.97 14.74
N SER A 230 -33.00 -20.58 13.66
CA SER A 230 -33.86 -20.93 12.50
C SER A 230 -34.46 -22.33 12.58
N GLN A 231 -34.06 -23.12 13.58
CA GLN A 231 -34.52 -24.49 13.80
C GLN A 231 -35.60 -24.60 14.90
N GLU A 232 -36.00 -23.47 15.50
CA GLU A 232 -37.18 -23.34 16.39
C GLU A 232 -38.38 -22.73 15.64
#